data_AF-A0A484N7I5-F1
#
_entry.id   AF-A0A484N7I5-F1
#
_cell.length_a   1.000
_cell.length_b   1.000
_cell.length_c   1.000
_cell.angle_alpha   90.00
_cell.angle_beta   90.00
_cell.angle_gamma   90.00
#
_symmetry.space_group_name_H-M   'P 1'
#
loop_
_entity.id
_entity.type
_entity.pdbx_description
1 polymer ?
#
loop_
_entity_poly.entity_id
_entity_poly.type
_entity_poly.pdbx_seq_one_letter_code
_entity_poly.pdbx_strand_id
1 'polypeptide(L)'
;MEEGGSTGEEPASWDDLYSVNLMPSEFFFKFRKEVEGFRVGLNLEFYNAPSNEFLPKLVLKPLSPDRRWKFIYEPLHHEVRVLSTKIPLTKFLNL
;
A
#
# COMPACT_ATOMS: atom_id res chain seq x y z
N MET A 1 -29.16 48.52 27.34
CA MET A 1 -27.81 49.00 27.00
C MET A 1 -26.87 47.84 27.26
N GLU A 2 -26.40 47.25 26.16
CA GLU A 2 -25.06 46.66 25.86
C GLU A 2 -24.08 46.44 27.03
N GLU A 3 -23.21 45.43 27.06
CA GLU A 3 -22.77 44.41 26.10
C GLU A 3 -22.02 43.34 26.94
N GLY A 4 -22.17 42.05 26.65
CA GLY A 4 -21.14 41.35 25.88
C GLY A 4 -20.26 40.53 26.80
N GLY A 5 -20.66 39.27 27.05
CA GLY A 5 -19.90 38.33 27.86
C GLY A 5 -18.48 38.16 27.31
N SER A 6 -17.50 38.27 28.20
CA SER A 6 -16.10 37.96 27.91
C SER A 6 -15.97 36.46 27.62
N THR A 7 -16.16 36.06 26.37
CA THR A 7 -15.74 34.76 25.87
C THR A 7 -14.21 34.76 25.91
N GLY A 8 -13.66 34.21 26.99
CA GLY A 8 -12.23 33.98 27.16
C GLY A 8 -11.78 32.85 26.24
N GLU A 9 -11.72 33.13 24.94
CA GLU A 9 -10.92 32.32 24.01
C GLU A 9 -9.48 32.80 24.16
N GLU A 10 -8.64 31.99 24.80
CA GLU A 10 -7.18 32.21 24.80
C GLU A 10 -6.73 32.42 23.35
N PRO A 11 -5.92 33.47 23.06
CA PRO A 11 -5.46 33.71 21.71
C PRO A 11 -4.73 32.46 21.22
N ALA A 12 -5.16 31.91 20.08
CA ALA A 12 -4.52 30.75 19.46
C ALA A 12 -3.01 30.95 19.47
N SER A 13 -2.29 30.01 20.11
CA SER A 13 -0.87 30.16 20.30
C SER A 13 -0.20 30.21 18.93
N TRP A 14 0.86 31.01 18.78
CA TRP A 14 1.58 31.12 17.50
C TRP A 14 2.09 29.74 17.02
N ASP A 15 2.32 28.81 17.96
CA ASP A 15 2.68 27.41 17.67
C ASP A 15 1.53 26.62 17.01
N ASP A 16 0.26 26.93 17.34
CA ASP A 16 -0.90 26.30 16.69
C ASP A 16 -1.11 26.81 15.26
N LEU A 17 -0.80 28.09 15.00
CA LEU A 17 -0.95 28.71 13.67
C LEU A 17 0.13 28.27 12.67
N TYR A 18 1.30 27.83 13.15
CA TYR A 18 2.45 27.43 12.33
C TYR A 18 2.87 25.97 12.52
N SER A 19 1.96 25.11 12.99
CA SER A 19 2.17 23.66 13.03
C SER A 19 2.16 23.07 11.62
N VAL A 20 3.33 22.97 10.99
CA VAL A 20 3.51 22.20 9.75
C VAL A 20 3.69 20.73 10.14
N ASN A 21 2.62 19.94 10.02
CA ASN A 21 2.71 18.49 10.20
C ASN A 21 3.39 17.87 8.97
N LEU A 22 4.65 17.48 9.11
CA LEU A 22 5.46 16.85 8.06
C LEU A 22 5.27 15.32 7.99
N MET A 23 4.40 14.73 8.82
CA MET A 23 4.24 13.29 8.87
C MET A 23 3.52 12.77 7.61
N PRO A 24 4.18 11.93 6.77
CA PRO A 24 3.55 11.38 5.59
C PRO A 24 2.38 10.48 5.99
N SER A 25 1.27 10.61 5.27
CA SER A 25 0.09 9.78 5.49
C SER A 25 0.34 8.31 5.13
N GLU A 26 1.30 8.03 4.25
CA GLU A 26 1.56 6.70 3.71
C GLU A 26 3.06 6.47 3.46
N PHE A 27 3.54 5.25 3.74
CA PHE A 27 4.88 4.80 3.33
C PHE A 27 4.79 3.49 2.55
N PHE A 28 5.50 3.43 1.42
CA PHE A 28 5.56 2.24 0.57
C PHE A 28 7.00 1.79 0.38
N PHE A 29 7.36 0.65 0.94
CA PHE A 29 8.66 0.02 0.70
C PHE A 29 8.47 -1.20 -0.19
N LYS A 30 9.09 -1.19 -1.37
CA LYS A 30 8.96 -2.26 -2.37
C LYS A 30 10.32 -2.86 -2.65
N PHE A 31 10.66 -3.92 -1.92
CA PHE A 31 11.87 -4.69 -2.18
C PHE A 31 11.63 -5.63 -3.35
N ARG A 32 12.60 -5.70 -4.26
CA ARG A 32 12.56 -6.60 -5.40
C ARG A 32 13.93 -7.23 -5.58
N LYS A 33 13.97 -8.55 -5.68
CA LYS A 33 15.18 -9.32 -5.95
C LYS A 33 14.91 -10.36 -7.02
N GLU A 34 15.86 -10.53 -7.91
CA GLU A 34 15.85 -11.59 -8.92
C GLU A 34 16.70 -12.75 -8.43
N VAL A 35 16.15 -13.96 -8.46
CA VAL A 35 16.77 -15.19 -7.98
C VAL A 35 16.40 -16.31 -8.96
N GLU A 36 17.40 -16.93 -9.60
CA GLU A 36 17.23 -18.14 -10.43
C GLU A 36 16.07 -18.08 -11.44
N GLY A 37 15.87 -16.94 -12.12
CA GLY A 37 14.80 -16.80 -13.11
C GLY A 37 13.43 -16.41 -12.52
N PHE A 38 13.37 -16.13 -11.22
CA PHE A 38 12.19 -15.59 -10.53
C PHE A 38 12.45 -14.19 -10.01
N ARG A 39 11.40 -13.36 -10.01
CA ARG A 39 11.36 -12.10 -9.28
C ARG A 39 10.55 -12.29 -8.01
N VAL A 40 11.24 -12.15 -6.89
CA VAL A 40 10.66 -12.12 -5.55
C VAL A 40 10.53 -10.66 -5.14
N GLY A 41 9.39 -10.29 -4.60
CA GLY A 41 9.11 -8.96 -4.10
C GLY A 41 8.45 -8.99 -2.72
N LEU A 42 8.85 -8.05 -1.88
CA LEU A 42 8.19 -7.75 -0.62
C LEU A 42 7.73 -6.29 -0.68
N ASN A 43 6.41 -6.10 -0.67
CA ASN A 43 5.79 -4.79 -0.53
C ASN A 43 5.37 -4.61 0.92
N LEU A 44 5.79 -3.52 1.54
CA LEU A 44 5.37 -3.09 2.86
C LEU A 44 4.68 -1.75 2.69
N GLU A 45 3.38 -1.72 2.96
CA GLU A 45 2.55 -0.53 2.82
C GLU A 45 2.12 -0.13 4.23
N PHE A 46 2.40 1.11 4.64
CA PHE A 46 2.09 1.64 5.95
C PHE A 46 1.14 2.81 5.78
N TYR A 47 0.00 2.77 6.46
CA TYR A 47 -0.98 3.83 6.45
C TYR A 47 -1.07 4.49 7.82
N ASN A 48 -0.92 5.81 7.86
CA ASN A 48 -1.10 6.65 9.05
C ASN A 48 -2.60 6.88 9.30
N ALA A 49 -3.33 5.78 9.50
CA ALA A 49 -4.74 5.74 9.90
C ALA A 49 -4.82 5.44 11.42
N PRO A 50 -5.93 5.72 12.11
CA PRO A 50 -6.06 5.50 13.56
C PRO A 50 -5.77 4.06 14.03
N SER A 51 -5.83 3.08 13.13
CA SER A 51 -5.50 1.67 13.37
C SER A 51 -4.04 1.29 13.03
N ASN A 52 -3.23 2.19 12.48
CA ASN A 52 -1.89 1.91 11.93
C ASN A 52 -1.86 0.62 11.11
N GLU A 53 -2.50 0.64 9.94
CA GLU A 53 -2.56 -0.53 9.07
C GLU A 53 -1.23 -0.71 8.36
N PHE A 54 -0.52 -1.77 8.77
CA PHE A 54 0.62 -2.29 8.05
C PHE A 54 0.11 -3.37 7.10
N LEU A 55 0.38 -3.32 5.81
CA LEU A 55 -0.03 -4.33 4.84
C LEU A 55 1.22 -4.91 4.16
N PRO A 56 1.76 -6.03 4.68
CA PRO A 56 2.82 -6.76 4.02
C PRO A 56 2.22 -7.56 2.86
N LYS A 57 2.91 -7.58 1.73
CA LYS A 57 2.55 -8.36 0.56
C LYS A 57 3.79 -9.01 -0.03
N LEU A 58 3.80 -10.33 -0.07
CA LEU A 58 4.80 -11.11 -0.79
C LEU A 58 4.33 -11.31 -2.23
N VAL A 59 5.23 -11.11 -3.18
CA VAL A 59 4.98 -11.28 -4.60
C VAL A 59 6.05 -12.19 -5.18
N LEU A 60 5.63 -13.22 -5.89
CA LEU A 60 6.51 -14.08 -6.66
C LEU A 60 6.02 -14.12 -8.09
N LYS A 61 6.90 -13.86 -9.04
CA LYS A 61 6.61 -14.09 -10.46
C LYS A 61 7.85 -14.60 -11.17
N PRO A 62 7.72 -15.49 -12.15
CA PRO A 62 8.80 -15.87 -13.04
C PRO A 62 9.22 -14.67 -13.91
N LEU A 63 10.48 -14.65 -14.34
CA LEU A 63 11.02 -13.67 -15.28
C LEU A 63 10.75 -14.06 -16.73
N SER A 64 10.57 -15.35 -16.99
CA SER A 64 10.41 -15.88 -18.33
C SER A 64 9.06 -15.49 -18.94
N PRO A 65 9.03 -14.99 -20.20
CA PRO A 65 7.82 -14.48 -20.84
C PRO A 65 6.80 -15.56 -21.22
N ASP A 66 7.21 -16.82 -21.27
CA ASP A 66 6.38 -18.01 -21.44
C ASP A 66 5.61 -18.38 -20.15
N ARG A 67 6.17 -18.05 -18.98
CA ARG A 67 5.58 -18.35 -17.67
C ARG A 67 4.84 -17.13 -17.16
N ARG A 68 3.55 -17.09 -17.45
CA ARG A 68 2.72 -15.90 -17.26
C ARG A 68 1.84 -15.98 -16.01
N TRP A 69 2.48 -16.07 -14.84
CA TRP A 69 1.79 -16.11 -13.55
C TRP A 69 2.41 -15.15 -12.53
N LYS A 70 1.64 -14.79 -11.51
CA LYS A 70 2.05 -13.95 -10.38
C LYS A 70 1.36 -14.49 -9.13
N PHE A 71 2.15 -15.03 -8.23
CA PHE A 71 1.73 -15.43 -6.91
C PHE A 71 1.83 -14.23 -5.97
N ILE A 72 0.81 -14.02 -5.16
CA ILE A 72 0.72 -12.94 -4.18
C ILE A 72 0.20 -13.54 -2.88
N TYR A 73 0.87 -13.23 -1.78
CA TYR A 73 0.43 -13.60 -0.45
C TYR A 73 0.31 -12.35 0.42
N GLU A 74 -0.85 -12.17 1.03
CA GLU A 74 -1.21 -11.08 1.94
C GLU A 74 -1.41 -11.68 3.34
N PRO A 75 -0.39 -11.66 4.23
CA PRO A 75 -0.39 -12.39 5.49
C PRO A 75 -1.52 -11.98 6.44
N LEU A 76 -1.84 -10.69 6.51
CA LEU A 76 -2.84 -10.16 7.43
C LEU A 76 -4.27 -10.48 7.01
N HIS A 77 -4.49 -10.61 5.71
CA HIS A 77 -5.78 -11.00 5.17
C HIS A 77 -5.88 -12.53 5.06
N HIS A 78 -4.80 -13.26 5.41
CA HIS A 78 -4.62 -14.68 5.20
C HIS A 78 -4.98 -15.11 3.77
N GLU A 79 -4.70 -14.24 2.80
CA GLU A 79 -5.14 -14.43 1.42
C GLU A 79 -3.97 -14.81 0.52
N VAL A 80 -4.19 -15.84 -0.28
CA VAL A 80 -3.28 -16.29 -1.33
C VAL A 80 -3.96 -16.05 -2.67
N ARG A 81 -3.36 -15.21 -3.51
CA ARG A 81 -3.83 -14.95 -4.88
C ARG A 81 -2.83 -15.48 -5.89
N VAL A 82 -3.32 -16.24 -6.86
CA VAL A 82 -2.54 -16.67 -8.03
C VAL A 82 -3.16 -16.04 -9.26
N LEU A 83 -2.44 -15.13 -9.89
CA LEU A 83 -2.89 -14.44 -11.09
C LEU A 83 -2.14 -15.00 -12.30
N SER A 84 -2.82 -15.70 -13.20
CA SER A 84 -2.29 -16.01 -14.52
C SER A 84 -2.72 -14.92 -15.51
N THR A 85 -1.80 -14.37 -16.31
CA THR A 85 -2.23 -13.54 -17.46
C THR A 85 -2.95 -14.45 -18.46
N LYS A 86 -3.99 -13.92 -19.14
CA LYS A 86 -4.89 -14.66 -20.06
C LYS A 86 -4.22 -15.89 -20.66
N ILE A 87 -4.69 -17.07 -20.27
CA ILE A 87 -4.38 -18.31 -20.97
C ILE A 87 -4.87 -18.07 -22.40
N PRO A 88 -3.99 -18.06 -23.41
CA PRO A 88 -4.44 -17.91 -24.78
C PRO A 88 -5.21 -19.18 -25.16
N LEU A 89 -6.52 -19.18 -24.93
CA LEU A 89 -7.43 -20.27 -25.30
C LEU A 89 -7.39 -20.53 -26.82
N THR A 90 -6.95 -19.54 -27.60
CA THR A 90 -6.69 -19.66 -29.04
C THR A 90 -5.65 -20.73 -29.40
N LYS A 91 -4.77 -21.16 -28.47
CA LYS A 91 -3.88 -22.32 -28.72
C LYS A 91 -4.55 -23.67 -28.45
N PHE A 92 -5.66 -23.69 -27.72
CA PHE A 92 -6.37 -24.91 -27.32
C PHE A 92 -7.69 -25.10 -28.10
N LEU A 93 -8.13 -24.07 -28.79
CA LEU A 93 -9.27 -24.10 -29.71
C LEU A 93 -8.69 -24.15 -31.12
N ASN A 94 -8.62 -25.35 -31.71
CA ASN A 94 -8.44 -25.51 -33.16
C ASN A 94 -9.71 -25.01 -33.84
N LEU A 95 -9.77 -23.71 -34.14
CA LEU A 95 -10.74 -23.08 -35.04
C LEU A 95 -10.16 -23.00 -36.45
#